data_AF-A0A945F356-F1
#
_entry.id   AF-A0A945F356-F1
#
_cell.length_a   1.000
_cell.length_b   1.000
_cell.length_c   1.000
_cell.angle_alpha   90.00
_cell.angle_beta   90.00
_cell.angle_gamma   90.00
#
_symmetry.space_group_name_H-M   'P 1'
#
loop_
_entity.id
_entity.type
_entity.pdbx_description
1 polymer ?
#
loop_
_entity_poly.entity_id
_entity_poly.type
_entity_poly.pdbx_seq_one_letter_code
_entity_poly.pdbx_strand_id
1 'polypeptide(L)'
;PYPVDEKVLQWVQGENREELIECLESKGKTVEDIAELERKLDRGQVLMSILSPERQVEILRQIVSDLALWTREDITSESAKTVSPEKAQWATVATAPPVVFDFEDSELLAIKIAELDELGVHYEVNGSSLKISGCRASFAFHKKPCQYKMKNKKGCRFCFLSAGNMHVKVTSAQQIAALNDGLLKVKKAGGRMTTFEILPDGSLLNAKEVSAKVPIAMMERLSEEETLHRVSIETRPEYCNPLRVKELLGKLRKDQKLHIYFGMESTDEFVGSIINNKGFGFEEFKTAVRNLVAVLDPDELERLELASYNMVKPAYITDREALDLSIKAAQDINEFSQEVGIKIDVKYEPAVASEGTIQHYMFTQRDSETGERRYRPPSYFTIAELLAQLIEKDLAHLAKFGQRDDIDNYKTVAMVSQLGAPNLFSQFDFMVYNAVQRFNTTRDPRQFILDMRIAVQYSDEFKEWEDKLCGASGASALSRLLDKELCEGISDEEQGVEDFQKEVWEIADDIEYSKNFSDRIRLNGKLEIPVILEEISKKFTDKRIDLFKLDEFVLIDDDPHGVGLLSDSVSDAHGDFDGDGKNTSVQFEVILMNESGYPQSLWVKIPLIPVELPDRPSFIYG
;
A
#
# COMPACT_ATOMS: atom_id res chain seq x y z
N PRO A 1 -31.92 34.76 13.20
CA PRO A 1 -31.67 36.07 12.55
C PRO A 1 -30.87 36.99 13.48
N TYR A 2 -29.54 36.88 13.38
CA TYR A 2 -28.60 37.86 13.92
C TYR A 2 -27.91 38.53 12.72
N PRO A 3 -27.65 39.85 12.78
CA PRO A 3 -27.06 40.58 11.68
C PRO A 3 -25.59 40.15 11.54
N VAL A 4 -25.22 39.81 10.30
CA VAL A 4 -23.85 39.48 9.92
C VAL A 4 -23.01 40.74 10.08
N ASP A 5 -21.88 40.59 10.78
CA ASP A 5 -20.85 41.60 10.98
C ASP A 5 -20.29 42.03 9.61
N GLU A 6 -20.27 43.34 9.38
CA GLU A 6 -19.78 44.00 8.16
C GLU A 6 -18.29 43.69 7.87
N LYS A 7 -17.57 43.09 8.84
CA LYS A 7 -16.21 42.55 8.65
C LYS A 7 -16.16 41.26 7.82
N VAL A 8 -17.22 40.46 7.77
CA VAL A 8 -17.28 39.24 6.92
C VAL A 8 -17.39 39.62 5.44
N LEU A 9 -17.97 40.79 5.14
CA LEU A 9 -18.05 41.35 3.78
C LEU A 9 -16.72 41.93 3.28
N GLN A 10 -15.75 42.22 4.17
CA GLN A 10 -14.43 42.74 3.80
C GLN A 10 -13.40 41.63 3.52
N TRP A 11 -13.58 40.41 4.04
CA TRP A 11 -12.74 39.25 3.69
C TRP A 11 -12.98 38.74 2.25
N VAL A 12 -14.12 39.10 1.66
CA VAL A 12 -14.49 38.74 0.28
C VAL A 12 -13.84 39.68 -0.75
N GLN A 13 -13.15 40.75 -0.32
CA GLN A 13 -12.62 41.79 -1.22
C GLN A 13 -11.12 41.71 -1.48
N GLY A 14 -10.67 40.54 -1.94
CA GLY A 14 -9.63 40.40 -2.96
C GLY A 14 -8.33 41.19 -2.78
N GLU A 15 -7.29 40.48 -2.36
CA GLU A 15 -5.95 40.66 -2.90
C GLU A 15 -5.52 39.28 -3.44
N ASN A 16 -5.20 39.20 -4.73
CA ASN A 16 -4.88 38.01 -5.54
C ASN A 16 -6.03 37.18 -6.14
N ARG A 17 -7.26 37.73 -6.22
CA ARG A 17 -8.36 37.08 -6.94
C ARG A 17 -8.15 37.02 -8.46
N GLU A 18 -7.54 38.04 -9.07
CA GLU A 18 -7.31 38.09 -10.52
C GLU A 18 -6.18 37.15 -10.99
N GLU A 19 -5.10 36.99 -10.19
CA GLU A 19 -4.04 36.01 -10.48
C GLU A 19 -4.52 34.56 -10.34
N LEU A 20 -5.38 34.27 -9.36
CA LEU A 20 -6.01 32.96 -9.20
C LEU A 20 -6.95 32.64 -10.37
N ILE A 21 -7.69 33.64 -10.86
CA ILE A 21 -8.58 33.54 -12.02
C ILE A 21 -7.78 33.25 -13.30
N GLU A 22 -6.72 34.02 -13.58
CA GLU A 22 -5.84 33.74 -14.74
C GLU A 22 -5.17 32.36 -14.66
N CYS A 23 -4.80 31.91 -13.46
CA CYS A 23 -4.19 30.60 -13.25
C CYS A 23 -5.19 29.43 -13.36
N LEU A 24 -6.45 29.65 -13.01
CA LEU A 24 -7.53 28.67 -13.14
C LEU A 24 -8.04 28.55 -14.58
N GLU A 25 -8.19 29.68 -15.28
CA GLU A 25 -8.59 29.74 -16.69
C GLU A 25 -7.55 29.09 -17.61
N SER A 26 -6.25 29.32 -17.35
CA SER A 26 -5.16 28.64 -18.07
C SER A 26 -5.09 27.12 -17.82
N LYS A 27 -5.87 26.61 -16.85
CA LYS A 27 -5.87 25.20 -16.40
C LYS A 27 -7.16 24.44 -16.63
N GLY A 28 -8.12 25.05 -17.34
CA GLY A 28 -9.34 24.38 -17.79
C GLY A 28 -10.33 24.07 -16.67
N LYS A 29 -10.30 24.84 -15.57
CA LYS A 29 -11.34 24.87 -14.54
C LYS A 29 -11.94 26.26 -14.53
N THR A 30 -13.26 26.38 -14.63
CA THR A 30 -13.88 27.70 -14.63
C THR A 30 -13.92 28.23 -13.20
N VAL A 31 -13.77 29.54 -13.06
CA VAL A 31 -13.96 30.26 -11.79
C VAL A 31 -15.36 29.99 -11.25
N GLU A 32 -16.33 29.86 -12.16
CA GLU A 32 -17.71 29.48 -11.85
C GLU A 32 -17.82 28.09 -11.22
N ASP A 33 -17.01 27.10 -11.58
CA ASP A 33 -17.08 25.74 -11.01
C ASP A 33 -16.64 25.74 -9.53
N ILE A 34 -15.57 26.47 -9.21
CA ILE A 34 -15.03 26.57 -7.86
C ILE A 34 -15.94 27.46 -7.01
N ALA A 35 -16.35 28.62 -7.54
CA ALA A 35 -17.29 29.49 -6.85
C ALA A 35 -18.67 28.85 -6.69
N GLU A 36 -19.10 27.95 -7.58
CA GLU A 36 -20.31 27.15 -7.39
C GLU A 36 -20.11 26.09 -6.30
N LEU A 37 -18.97 25.40 -6.25
CA LEU A 37 -18.69 24.44 -5.18
C LEU A 37 -18.60 25.13 -3.81
N GLU A 38 -17.91 26.27 -3.72
CA GLU A 38 -17.85 27.12 -2.53
C GLU A 38 -19.24 27.60 -2.14
N ARG A 39 -20.03 28.14 -3.09
CA ARG A 39 -21.43 28.53 -2.82
C ARG A 39 -22.31 27.36 -2.40
N LYS A 40 -22.07 26.14 -2.90
CA LYS A 40 -22.82 24.94 -2.48
C LYS A 40 -22.48 24.56 -1.05
N LEU A 41 -21.20 24.56 -0.69
CA LEU A 41 -20.72 24.30 0.67
C LEU A 41 -21.21 25.40 1.64
N ASP A 42 -21.11 26.67 1.26
CA ASP A 42 -21.61 27.82 2.04
C ASP A 42 -23.14 27.81 2.23
N ARG A 43 -23.88 27.22 1.27
CA ARG A 43 -25.34 27.02 1.35
C ARG A 43 -25.73 25.74 2.10
N GLY A 44 -24.76 24.99 2.64
CA GLY A 44 -25.02 23.76 3.38
C GLY A 44 -25.42 22.57 2.50
N GLN A 45 -25.08 22.56 1.21
CA GLN A 45 -25.13 21.33 0.41
C GLN A 45 -23.91 20.48 0.79
N VAL A 46 -24.14 19.49 1.64
CA VAL A 46 -23.09 18.70 2.29
C VAL A 46 -22.64 17.60 1.34
N LEU A 47 -21.38 17.65 0.89
CA LEU A 47 -20.69 16.43 0.47
C LEU A 47 -20.61 15.54 1.72
N MET A 48 -20.98 14.27 1.61
CA MET A 48 -20.95 13.37 2.75
C MET A 48 -19.52 13.14 3.21
N SER A 49 -19.08 13.92 4.19
CA SER A 49 -17.73 13.91 4.73
C SER A 49 -17.70 14.07 6.24
N ILE A 50 -16.72 13.44 6.88
CA ILE A 50 -16.45 13.63 8.31
C ILE A 50 -15.58 14.87 8.58
N LEU A 51 -14.94 15.42 7.55
CA LEU A 51 -14.19 16.67 7.67
C LEU A 51 -15.18 17.83 7.83
N SER A 52 -14.87 18.76 8.73
CA SER A 52 -15.72 19.94 8.91
C SER A 52 -15.77 20.78 7.62
N PRO A 53 -16.86 21.52 7.35
CA PRO A 53 -16.95 22.40 6.19
C PRO A 53 -15.77 23.38 6.09
N GLU A 54 -15.31 23.93 7.21
CA GLU A 54 -14.16 24.85 7.26
C GLU A 54 -12.87 24.15 6.80
N ARG A 55 -12.66 22.92 7.27
CA ARG A 55 -11.51 22.09 6.87
C ARG A 55 -11.58 21.70 5.40
N GLN A 56 -12.76 21.39 4.88
CA GLN A 56 -12.96 21.13 3.44
C GLN A 56 -12.62 22.35 2.59
N VAL A 57 -13.03 23.55 3.00
CA VAL A 57 -12.71 24.81 2.30
C VAL A 57 -11.21 25.11 2.36
N GLU A 58 -10.56 24.88 3.50
CA GLU A 58 -9.10 25.02 3.64
C GLU A 58 -8.36 24.11 2.66
N ILE A 59 -8.70 22.83 2.63
CA ILE A 59 -8.11 21.85 1.71
C ILE A 59 -8.37 22.24 0.25
N LEU A 60 -9.58 22.69 -0.09
CA LEU A 60 -9.91 23.11 -1.44
C LEU A 60 -9.03 24.27 -1.92
N ARG A 61 -8.80 25.27 -1.06
CA ARG A 61 -7.90 26.40 -1.35
C ARG A 61 -6.47 25.93 -1.59
N GLN A 62 -5.97 25.01 -0.76
CA GLN A 62 -4.64 24.41 -0.95
C GLN A 62 -4.57 23.65 -2.28
N ILE A 63 -5.56 22.81 -2.59
CA ILE A 63 -5.64 22.07 -3.85
C ILE A 63 -5.60 23.02 -5.04
N VAL A 64 -6.37 24.10 -5.02
CA VAL A 64 -6.38 25.08 -6.12
C VAL A 64 -4.99 25.69 -6.30
N SER A 65 -4.36 26.13 -5.22
CA SER A 65 -3.01 26.69 -5.22
C SER A 65 -1.95 25.68 -5.70
N ASP A 66 -2.07 24.42 -5.34
CA ASP A 66 -1.10 23.39 -5.71
C ASP A 66 -1.32 22.86 -7.13
N LEU A 67 -2.56 22.69 -7.58
CA LEU A 67 -2.85 22.44 -9.00
C LEU A 67 -2.38 23.61 -9.89
N ALA A 68 -2.26 24.78 -9.26
CA ALA A 68 -1.57 26.02 -9.59
C ALA A 68 -0.10 25.90 -10.06
N LEU A 69 0.61 24.94 -9.51
CA LEU A 69 2.05 24.81 -9.67
C LEU A 69 2.45 23.41 -10.11
N TRP A 70 1.64 22.41 -9.76
CA TRP A 70 1.75 21.03 -10.18
C TRP A 70 1.44 20.90 -11.67
N THR A 71 2.49 21.03 -12.47
CA THR A 71 2.55 20.50 -13.83
C THR A 71 2.82 19.00 -13.71
N ARG A 72 1.92 18.18 -14.26
CA ARG A 72 2.35 16.83 -14.61
C ARG A 72 3.30 17.01 -15.78
N GLU A 73 4.55 16.58 -15.62
CA GLU A 73 5.43 16.44 -16.77
C GLU A 73 4.67 15.68 -17.85
N ASP A 74 4.66 16.24 -19.06
CA ASP A 74 4.05 15.55 -20.18
C ASP A 74 4.77 14.21 -20.31
N ILE A 75 4.00 13.13 -20.19
CA ILE A 75 4.44 11.73 -20.31
C ILE A 75 5.11 11.45 -21.69
N THR A 76 5.22 12.46 -22.54
CA THR A 76 5.75 12.43 -23.90
C THR A 76 7.27 12.45 -23.96
N SER A 77 7.99 12.77 -22.87
CA SER A 77 9.44 12.95 -22.88
C SER A 77 10.25 11.71 -22.49
N GLU A 78 9.67 10.70 -21.84
CA GLU A 78 10.37 9.44 -21.64
C GLU A 78 10.58 8.75 -22.99
N SER A 79 11.85 8.70 -23.42
CA SER A 79 12.27 7.88 -24.55
C SER A 79 11.67 6.49 -24.36
N ALA A 80 10.89 6.02 -25.34
CA ALA A 80 10.22 4.72 -25.26
C ALA A 80 11.21 3.65 -24.80
N LYS A 81 11.15 3.29 -23.51
CA LYS A 81 11.95 2.20 -22.98
C LYS A 81 11.56 0.98 -23.81
N THR A 82 12.57 0.28 -24.32
CA THR A 82 12.32 -0.95 -25.07
C THR A 82 11.80 -1.96 -24.05
N VAL A 83 10.48 -2.13 -24.01
CA VAL A 83 9.83 -3.13 -23.15
C VAL A 83 9.71 -4.45 -23.91
N SER A 84 9.63 -5.55 -23.17
CA SER A 84 9.28 -6.88 -23.67
C SER A 84 7.85 -7.19 -23.25
N PRO A 85 6.82 -6.91 -24.07
CA PRO A 85 5.42 -7.12 -23.68
C PRO A 85 5.05 -8.56 -23.31
N GLU A 86 5.85 -9.52 -23.77
CA GLU A 86 5.75 -10.94 -23.45
C GLU A 86 6.31 -11.33 -22.08
N LYS A 87 7.01 -10.42 -21.40
CA LYS A 87 7.47 -10.61 -20.02
C LYS A 87 6.51 -9.92 -19.05
N ALA A 88 6.41 -10.47 -17.84
CA ALA A 88 5.75 -9.78 -16.74
C ALA A 88 6.39 -8.39 -16.55
N GLN A 89 5.57 -7.35 -16.39
CA GLN A 89 6.06 -6.01 -16.03
C GLN A 89 6.78 -6.10 -14.67
N TRP A 90 6.14 -6.80 -13.74
CA TRP A 90 6.74 -7.27 -12.49
C TRP A 90 5.96 -8.49 -11.97
N ALA A 91 6.62 -9.29 -11.14
CA ALA A 91 5.99 -10.39 -10.41
C ALA A 91 6.73 -10.57 -9.08
N THR A 92 6.01 -10.56 -7.97
CA THR A 92 6.57 -10.73 -6.63
C THR A 92 5.75 -11.75 -5.83
N VAL A 93 6.30 -12.19 -4.71
CA VAL A 93 5.64 -13.10 -3.78
C VAL A 93 5.68 -12.54 -2.38
N ALA A 94 4.61 -12.80 -1.65
CA ALA A 94 4.34 -12.18 -0.38
C ALA A 94 3.48 -13.09 0.50
N THR A 95 3.27 -12.71 1.75
CA THR A 95 2.26 -13.36 2.59
C THR A 95 0.84 -13.15 2.04
N ALA A 96 0.00 -14.17 2.23
CA ALA A 96 -1.43 -14.08 1.96
C ALA A 96 -2.23 -14.39 3.23
N PRO A 97 -3.41 -13.77 3.42
CA PRO A 97 -4.42 -14.34 4.29
C PRO A 97 -4.81 -15.74 3.78
N PRO A 98 -5.10 -16.71 4.67
CA PRO A 98 -5.59 -18.02 4.27
C PRO A 98 -6.83 -17.95 3.37
N VAL A 99 -6.94 -18.91 2.47
CA VAL A 99 -8.18 -19.13 1.70
C VAL A 99 -9.07 -20.04 2.52
N VAL A 100 -10.28 -19.58 2.84
CA VAL A 100 -11.21 -20.31 3.70
C VAL A 100 -12.28 -20.97 2.88
N PHE A 101 -12.51 -22.27 3.10
CA PHE A 101 -13.61 -23.04 2.53
C PHE A 101 -14.43 -23.66 3.64
N ASP A 102 -15.74 -23.61 3.52
CA ASP A 102 -16.65 -24.28 4.44
C ASP A 102 -17.27 -25.48 3.73
N PHE A 103 -17.27 -26.64 4.39
CA PHE A 103 -17.75 -27.89 3.82
C PHE A 103 -19.00 -28.37 4.55
N GLU A 104 -20.10 -28.56 3.83
CA GLU A 104 -21.31 -29.19 4.41
C GLU A 104 -21.13 -30.70 4.65
N ASP A 105 -20.19 -31.32 3.92
CA ASP A 105 -19.93 -32.76 3.95
C ASP A 105 -18.51 -33.08 4.41
N SER A 106 -18.41 -33.85 5.50
CA SER A 106 -17.14 -34.34 6.04
C SER A 106 -16.33 -35.20 5.06
N GLU A 107 -16.99 -35.89 4.12
CA GLU A 107 -16.31 -36.68 3.09
C GLU A 107 -15.60 -35.78 2.08
N LEU A 108 -16.26 -34.70 1.64
CA LEU A 108 -15.64 -33.70 0.75
C LEU A 108 -14.46 -33.00 1.42
N LEU A 109 -14.59 -32.67 2.71
CA LEU A 109 -13.48 -32.12 3.50
C LEU A 109 -12.29 -33.10 3.56
N ALA A 110 -12.55 -34.39 3.82
CA ALA A 110 -11.49 -35.40 3.85
C ALA A 110 -10.80 -35.60 2.50
N ILE A 111 -11.55 -35.56 1.39
CA ILE A 111 -10.99 -35.60 0.03
C ILE A 111 -10.08 -34.38 -0.19
N LYS A 112 -10.52 -33.18 0.19
CA LYS A 112 -9.72 -31.97 0.01
C LYS A 112 -8.44 -31.99 0.86
N ILE A 113 -8.53 -32.48 2.09
CA ILE A 113 -7.37 -32.67 2.96
C ILE A 113 -6.33 -33.59 2.30
N ALA A 114 -6.75 -34.74 1.78
CA ALA A 114 -5.85 -35.68 1.11
C ALA A 114 -5.17 -35.06 -0.13
N GLU A 115 -5.89 -34.24 -0.90
CA GLU A 115 -5.34 -33.48 -2.03
C GLU A 115 -4.27 -32.47 -1.56
N LEU A 116 -4.55 -31.71 -0.49
CA LEU A 116 -3.61 -30.74 0.05
C LEU A 116 -2.35 -31.41 0.63
N ASP A 117 -2.49 -32.56 1.28
CA ASP A 117 -1.36 -33.37 1.75
C ASP A 117 -0.45 -33.82 0.59
N GLU A 118 -1.03 -34.28 -0.53
CA GLU A 118 -0.27 -34.68 -1.73
C GLU A 118 0.49 -33.50 -2.36
N LEU A 119 -0.14 -32.33 -2.39
CA LEU A 119 0.47 -31.09 -2.86
C LEU A 119 1.43 -30.46 -1.85
N GLY A 120 1.45 -30.97 -0.62
CA GLY A 120 2.15 -30.40 0.51
C GLY A 120 1.69 -29.00 0.88
N VAL A 121 0.44 -28.61 0.63
CA VAL A 121 -0.06 -27.26 0.98
C VAL A 121 -0.42 -27.22 2.47
N HIS A 122 -0.03 -26.15 3.18
CA HIS A 122 -0.34 -26.02 4.60
C HIS A 122 -1.83 -25.69 4.80
N TYR A 123 -2.47 -26.33 5.77
CA TYR A 123 -3.86 -26.07 6.10
C TYR A 123 -4.16 -26.26 7.59
N GLU A 124 -5.25 -25.63 8.03
CA GLU A 124 -5.83 -25.79 9.36
C GLU A 124 -7.31 -26.16 9.23
N VAL A 125 -7.78 -27.07 10.09
CA VAL A 125 -9.18 -27.51 10.12
C VAL A 125 -9.81 -27.07 11.44
N ASN A 126 -10.95 -26.39 11.36
CA ASN A 126 -11.77 -26.07 12.52
C ASN A 126 -13.24 -26.42 12.25
N GLY A 127 -13.67 -27.58 12.76
CA GLY A 127 -15.00 -28.12 12.46
C GLY A 127 -15.12 -28.45 10.96
N SER A 128 -16.09 -27.81 10.29
CA SER A 128 -16.30 -27.91 8.84
C SER A 128 -15.49 -26.89 8.01
N SER A 129 -14.76 -26.00 8.65
CA SER A 129 -14.00 -24.93 7.99
C SER A 129 -12.56 -25.35 7.77
N LEU A 130 -12.07 -25.15 6.55
CA LEU A 130 -10.71 -25.43 6.10
C LEU A 130 -10.02 -24.11 5.73
N LYS A 131 -8.92 -23.79 6.39
CA LYS A 131 -8.06 -22.64 6.06
C LYS A 131 -6.84 -23.15 5.32
N ILE A 132 -6.62 -22.67 4.09
CA ILE A 132 -5.48 -23.03 3.26
C ILE A 132 -4.47 -21.88 3.26
N SER A 133 -3.29 -22.12 3.80
CA SER A 133 -2.23 -21.12 3.98
C SER A 133 -1.13 -21.28 2.93
N GLY A 134 -0.54 -20.17 2.51
CA GLY A 134 0.55 -20.15 1.55
C GLY A 134 0.93 -18.72 1.18
N CYS A 135 1.59 -18.58 0.03
CA CYS A 135 2.03 -17.27 -0.45
C CYS A 135 1.02 -16.69 -1.45
N ARG A 136 0.94 -15.36 -1.51
CA ARG A 136 0.36 -14.67 -2.66
C ARG A 136 1.45 -14.41 -3.68
N ALA A 137 1.07 -14.46 -4.95
CA ALA A 137 1.85 -13.97 -6.05
C ALA A 137 1.14 -12.77 -6.66
N SER A 138 1.83 -11.64 -6.74
CA SER A 138 1.31 -10.42 -7.35
C SER A 138 1.96 -10.23 -8.71
N PHE A 139 1.16 -9.88 -9.72
CA PHE A 139 1.59 -9.85 -11.11
C PHE A 139 0.98 -8.68 -11.88
N ALA A 140 1.83 -7.97 -12.62
CA ALA A 140 1.42 -6.97 -13.59
C ALA A 140 1.99 -7.26 -14.98
N PHE A 141 1.31 -6.71 -16.00
CA PHE A 141 1.69 -6.85 -17.40
C PHE A 141 1.41 -5.57 -18.17
N HIS A 142 2.16 -5.38 -19.25
CA HIS A 142 1.98 -4.23 -20.11
C HIS A 142 0.57 -4.22 -20.74
N LYS A 143 -0.12 -3.09 -20.57
CA LYS A 143 -1.46 -2.83 -21.12
C LYS A 143 -1.63 -1.36 -21.47
N LYS A 144 -2.72 -0.99 -22.12
CA LYS A 144 -3.05 0.43 -22.29
C LYS A 144 -3.24 1.09 -20.90
N PRO A 145 -2.84 2.36 -20.72
CA PRO A 145 -3.05 3.05 -19.45
C PRO A 145 -4.54 3.13 -19.08
N CYS A 146 -4.80 3.30 -17.78
CA CYS A 146 -6.16 3.43 -17.25
C CYS A 146 -7.01 4.44 -18.06
N GLN A 147 -8.23 4.05 -18.44
CA GLN A 147 -9.08 4.90 -19.26
C GLN A 147 -9.43 6.22 -18.57
N TYR A 148 -9.61 6.21 -17.25
CA TYR A 148 -9.91 7.42 -16.50
C TYR A 148 -8.78 8.45 -16.62
N LYS A 149 -7.51 8.00 -16.54
CA LYS A 149 -6.31 8.82 -16.79
C LYS A 149 -6.25 9.33 -18.23
N MET A 150 -6.60 8.48 -19.21
CA MET A 150 -6.59 8.88 -20.62
C MET A 150 -7.66 9.92 -20.97
N LYS A 151 -8.82 9.90 -20.30
CA LYS A 151 -9.92 10.85 -20.55
C LYS A 151 -9.77 12.16 -19.77
N ASN A 152 -9.20 12.09 -18.57
CA ASN A 152 -9.07 13.24 -17.68
C ASN A 152 -7.59 13.61 -17.59
N LYS A 153 -7.20 14.78 -18.10
CA LYS A 153 -5.78 15.21 -18.19
C LYS A 153 -4.96 15.04 -16.91
N LYS A 154 -5.60 15.04 -15.72
CA LYS A 154 -4.95 14.83 -14.41
C LYS A 154 -5.26 13.49 -13.73
N GLY A 155 -6.06 12.60 -14.33
CA GLY A 155 -6.40 11.28 -13.77
C GLY A 155 -6.74 11.31 -12.27
N CYS A 156 -6.49 10.22 -11.56
CA CYS A 156 -6.49 10.26 -10.09
C CYS A 156 -5.20 10.95 -9.63
N ARG A 157 -5.29 11.84 -8.63
CA ARG A 157 -4.15 12.70 -8.24
C ARG A 157 -3.00 11.92 -7.60
N PHE A 158 -3.32 10.79 -6.97
CA PHE A 158 -2.37 9.91 -6.29
C PHE A 158 -1.81 8.79 -7.18
N CYS A 159 -2.31 8.65 -8.41
CA CYS A 159 -1.92 7.55 -9.28
C CYS A 159 -1.13 8.05 -10.48
N PHE A 160 0.10 7.56 -10.61
CA PHE A 160 0.89 7.71 -11.83
C PHE A 160 1.23 6.38 -12.51
N LEU A 161 0.78 5.26 -11.94
CA LEU A 161 0.93 3.92 -12.48
C LEU A 161 0.50 3.82 -13.95
N SER A 162 1.10 2.87 -14.68
CA SER A 162 0.96 2.66 -16.13
C SER A 162 1.32 3.86 -17.03
N ALA A 163 1.92 4.96 -16.52
CA ALA A 163 2.39 6.08 -17.35
C ALA A 163 3.34 5.60 -18.46
N GLY A 164 4.34 4.80 -18.11
CA GLY A 164 5.31 4.23 -19.05
C GLY A 164 4.69 3.31 -20.13
N ASN A 165 3.44 2.90 -19.97
CA ASN A 165 2.73 2.07 -20.94
C ASN A 165 2.00 2.87 -22.04
N MET A 166 2.09 4.20 -22.05
CA MET A 166 1.34 5.06 -22.98
C MET A 166 1.55 4.73 -24.47
N HIS A 167 2.77 4.34 -24.83
CA HIS A 167 3.15 4.05 -26.20
C HIS A 167 3.37 2.56 -26.48
N VAL A 168 3.16 1.71 -25.46
CA VAL A 168 3.39 0.27 -25.58
C VAL A 168 2.24 -0.36 -26.35
N LYS A 169 2.57 -1.06 -27.44
CA LYS A 169 1.62 -1.86 -28.22
C LYS A 169 1.72 -3.30 -27.75
N VAL A 170 0.60 -3.83 -27.25
CA VAL A 170 0.52 -5.20 -26.74
C VAL A 170 -0.58 -5.98 -27.45
N THR A 171 -0.32 -7.25 -27.71
CA THR A 171 -1.30 -8.21 -28.20
C THR A 171 -1.79 -9.10 -27.06
N SER A 172 -2.97 -9.71 -27.22
CA SER A 172 -3.47 -10.68 -26.23
C SER A 172 -2.50 -11.85 -26.02
N ALA A 173 -1.85 -12.35 -27.08
CA ALA A 173 -0.87 -13.44 -26.97
C ALA A 173 0.35 -13.04 -26.11
N GLN A 174 0.84 -11.81 -26.24
CA GLN A 174 1.93 -11.31 -25.40
C GLN A 174 1.50 -11.18 -23.93
N GLN A 175 0.27 -10.74 -23.65
CA GLN A 175 -0.23 -10.63 -22.27
C GLN A 175 -0.38 -12.01 -21.60
N ILE A 176 -0.77 -13.05 -22.36
CA ILE A 176 -0.78 -14.43 -21.86
C ILE A 176 0.64 -15.00 -21.71
N ALA A 177 1.58 -14.64 -22.59
CA ALA A 177 2.99 -14.97 -22.41
C ALA A 177 3.57 -14.33 -21.14
N ALA A 178 3.21 -13.07 -20.85
CA ALA A 178 3.60 -12.36 -19.65
C ALA A 178 3.08 -13.05 -18.38
N LEU A 179 1.83 -13.55 -18.39
CA LEU A 179 1.30 -14.36 -17.28
C LEU A 179 2.16 -15.60 -17.03
N ASN A 180 2.53 -16.33 -18.09
CA ASN A 180 3.37 -17.52 -17.96
C ASN A 180 4.78 -17.19 -17.45
N ASP A 181 5.36 -16.06 -17.88
CA ASP A 181 6.64 -15.55 -17.34
C ASP A 181 6.52 -15.22 -15.85
N GLY A 182 5.42 -14.56 -15.43
CA GLY A 182 5.13 -14.26 -14.03
C GLY A 182 5.00 -15.53 -13.17
N LEU A 183 4.22 -16.50 -13.62
CA LEU A 183 4.08 -17.81 -12.96
C LEU A 183 5.43 -18.53 -12.83
N LEU A 184 6.26 -18.49 -13.87
CA LEU A 184 7.59 -19.11 -13.83
C LEU A 184 8.51 -18.42 -12.81
N LYS A 185 8.50 -17.09 -12.74
CA LYS A 185 9.30 -16.31 -11.76
C LYS A 185 8.89 -16.65 -10.33
N VAL A 186 7.59 -16.67 -10.05
CA VAL A 186 7.02 -16.99 -8.75
C VAL A 186 7.33 -18.43 -8.34
N LYS A 187 7.19 -19.42 -9.24
CA LYS A 187 7.53 -20.82 -8.95
C LYS A 187 9.00 -21.01 -8.64
N LYS A 188 9.89 -20.29 -9.33
CA LYS A 188 11.33 -20.31 -9.05
C LYS A 188 11.68 -19.73 -7.68
N ALA A 189 10.87 -18.80 -7.17
CA ALA A 189 11.07 -18.25 -5.84
C ALA A 189 10.75 -19.26 -4.73
N GLY A 190 10.08 -20.38 -5.01
CA GLY A 190 9.92 -21.50 -4.08
C GLY A 190 8.62 -21.51 -3.26
N GLY A 191 7.64 -20.69 -3.63
CA GLY A 191 6.38 -20.56 -2.88
C GLY A 191 5.30 -21.60 -3.24
N ARG A 192 4.63 -22.13 -2.21
CA ARG A 192 3.31 -22.78 -2.33
C ARG A 192 2.27 -21.69 -2.56
N MET A 193 2.12 -21.30 -3.82
CA MET A 193 1.27 -20.20 -4.23
C MET A 193 -0.20 -20.60 -4.11
N THR A 194 -0.89 -20.02 -3.14
CA THR A 194 -2.33 -20.26 -2.89
C THR A 194 -3.20 -19.12 -3.40
N THR A 195 -2.62 -17.94 -3.60
CA THR A 195 -3.29 -16.76 -4.16
C THR A 195 -2.50 -16.17 -5.33
N PHE A 196 -3.19 -15.77 -6.41
CA PHE A 196 -2.58 -15.08 -7.55
C PHE A 196 -3.34 -13.78 -7.83
N GLU A 197 -2.68 -12.63 -7.68
CA GLU A 197 -3.26 -11.30 -7.83
C GLU A 197 -2.84 -10.68 -9.17
N ILE A 198 -3.82 -10.40 -10.02
CA ILE A 198 -3.63 -9.71 -11.30
C ILE A 198 -3.87 -8.22 -11.05
N LEU A 199 -2.77 -7.45 -11.02
CA LEU A 199 -2.75 -6.02 -10.68
C LEU A 199 -2.31 -5.22 -11.91
N PRO A 200 -3.21 -4.94 -12.87
CA PRO A 200 -2.82 -4.36 -14.15
C PRO A 200 -2.63 -2.84 -14.13
N ASP A 201 -2.63 -2.18 -12.96
CA ASP A 201 -2.65 -0.71 -12.80
C ASP A 201 -3.86 -0.05 -13.51
N GLY A 202 -5.07 -0.51 -13.19
CA GLY A 202 -6.29 -0.09 -13.86
C GLY A 202 -7.38 -1.15 -13.77
N SER A 203 -8.21 -1.27 -14.80
CA SER A 203 -9.38 -2.16 -14.77
C SER A 203 -9.22 -3.33 -15.71
N LEU A 204 -9.04 -4.54 -15.16
CA LEU A 204 -8.96 -5.77 -15.93
C LEU A 204 -10.24 -6.02 -16.75
N LEU A 205 -11.39 -5.58 -16.22
CA LEU A 205 -12.70 -5.74 -16.86
C LEU A 205 -13.02 -4.64 -17.89
N ASN A 206 -12.15 -3.64 -18.07
CA ASN A 206 -12.34 -2.61 -19.08
C ASN A 206 -11.78 -3.05 -20.44
N ALA A 207 -12.67 -3.38 -21.38
CA ALA A 207 -12.32 -3.81 -22.74
C ALA A 207 -11.44 -2.81 -23.53
N LYS A 208 -11.40 -1.53 -23.10
CA LYS A 208 -10.57 -0.49 -23.73
C LYS A 208 -9.13 -0.47 -23.18
N GLU A 209 -8.91 -1.06 -22.01
CA GLU A 209 -7.60 -1.23 -21.37
C GLU A 209 -7.00 -2.61 -21.68
N VAL A 210 -7.81 -3.66 -21.46
CA VAL A 210 -7.46 -5.06 -21.66
C VAL A 210 -8.54 -5.73 -22.51
N SER A 211 -8.15 -6.42 -23.58
CA SER A 211 -9.11 -7.13 -24.44
C SER A 211 -9.95 -8.13 -23.63
N ALA A 212 -11.27 -8.21 -23.86
CA ALA A 212 -12.15 -9.16 -23.18
C ALA A 212 -11.77 -10.64 -23.39
N LYS A 213 -10.89 -10.99 -24.33
CA LYS A 213 -10.40 -12.37 -24.44
C LYS A 213 -9.30 -12.70 -23.41
N VAL A 214 -8.60 -11.68 -22.92
CA VAL A 214 -7.42 -11.86 -22.07
C VAL A 214 -7.79 -12.31 -20.66
N PRO A 215 -8.75 -11.69 -19.94
CA PRO A 215 -9.10 -12.17 -18.61
C PRO A 215 -9.67 -13.59 -18.64
N ILE A 216 -10.43 -13.97 -19.68
CA ILE A 216 -10.90 -15.36 -19.86
C ILE A 216 -9.71 -16.32 -19.94
N ALA A 217 -8.78 -16.05 -20.87
CA ALA A 217 -7.62 -16.91 -21.10
C ALA A 217 -6.68 -16.95 -19.88
N MET A 218 -6.60 -15.87 -19.10
CA MET A 218 -5.87 -15.85 -17.83
C MET A 218 -6.53 -16.76 -16.79
N MET A 219 -7.86 -16.68 -16.62
CA MET A 219 -8.57 -17.57 -15.69
C MET A 219 -8.47 -19.04 -16.10
N GLU A 220 -8.59 -19.34 -17.39
CA GLU A 220 -8.39 -20.70 -17.93
C GLU A 220 -6.98 -21.22 -17.66
N ARG A 221 -5.95 -20.38 -17.83
CA ARG A 221 -4.57 -20.78 -17.53
C ARG A 221 -4.34 -20.98 -16.03
N LEU A 222 -4.85 -20.07 -15.19
CA LEU A 222 -4.69 -20.14 -13.73
C LEU A 222 -5.48 -21.29 -13.10
N SER A 223 -6.53 -21.78 -13.75
CA SER A 223 -7.27 -22.96 -13.28
C SER A 223 -6.50 -24.28 -13.43
N GLU A 224 -5.38 -24.28 -14.14
CA GLU A 224 -4.45 -25.42 -14.24
C GLU A 224 -3.45 -25.48 -13.07
N GLU A 225 -3.38 -24.44 -12.23
CA GLU A 225 -2.44 -24.39 -11.10
C GLU A 225 -3.06 -25.04 -9.85
N GLU A 226 -2.65 -26.27 -9.52
CA GLU A 226 -3.28 -27.11 -8.49
C GLU A 226 -3.25 -26.47 -7.09
N THR A 227 -2.13 -25.83 -6.71
CA THR A 227 -1.99 -25.18 -5.40
C THR A 227 -2.75 -23.86 -5.28
N LEU A 228 -3.25 -23.31 -6.38
CA LEU A 228 -3.89 -21.99 -6.43
C LEU A 228 -5.37 -22.11 -6.09
N HIS A 229 -5.81 -21.46 -5.01
CA HIS A 229 -7.19 -21.51 -4.52
C HIS A 229 -7.92 -20.15 -4.59
N ARG A 230 -7.21 -19.05 -4.83
CA ARG A 230 -7.79 -17.72 -4.98
C ARG A 230 -7.13 -16.97 -6.14
N VAL A 231 -7.92 -16.47 -7.08
CA VAL A 231 -7.45 -15.53 -8.11
C VAL A 231 -8.04 -14.15 -7.80
N SER A 232 -7.19 -13.15 -7.66
CA SER A 232 -7.64 -11.78 -7.40
C SER A 232 -7.47 -10.90 -8.63
N ILE A 233 -8.42 -10.00 -8.88
CA ILE A 233 -8.40 -9.04 -9.99
C ILE A 233 -8.74 -7.63 -9.52
N GLU A 234 -8.23 -6.62 -10.20
CA GLU A 234 -8.62 -5.22 -9.95
C GLU A 234 -9.57 -4.68 -11.03
N THR A 235 -10.61 -3.95 -10.58
CA THR A 235 -11.48 -3.19 -11.47
C THR A 235 -12.05 -1.93 -10.80
N ARG A 236 -12.44 -0.95 -11.62
CA ARG A 236 -13.30 0.15 -11.17
C ARG A 236 -14.77 -0.30 -11.20
N PRO A 237 -15.63 0.22 -10.30
CA PRO A 237 -17.04 -0.17 -10.21
C PRO A 237 -17.80 -0.04 -11.53
N GLU A 238 -17.56 1.03 -12.31
CA GLU A 238 -18.27 1.28 -13.57
C GLU A 238 -17.94 0.27 -14.69
N TYR A 239 -16.90 -0.54 -14.51
CA TYR A 239 -16.54 -1.62 -15.45
C TYR A 239 -16.88 -3.02 -14.92
N CYS A 240 -17.42 -3.11 -13.71
CA CYS A 240 -17.79 -4.38 -13.10
C CYS A 240 -19.14 -4.89 -13.64
N ASN A 241 -19.09 -5.64 -14.74
CA ASN A 241 -20.27 -6.26 -15.34
C ASN A 241 -20.57 -7.63 -14.72
N PRO A 242 -21.78 -7.89 -14.19
CA PRO A 242 -22.08 -9.17 -13.53
C PRO A 242 -21.98 -10.41 -14.43
N LEU A 243 -22.43 -10.34 -15.68
CA LEU A 243 -22.32 -11.46 -16.62
C LEU A 243 -20.87 -11.80 -16.93
N ARG A 244 -20.01 -10.77 -16.94
CA ARG A 244 -18.59 -10.94 -17.14
C ARG A 244 -17.92 -11.61 -15.94
N VAL A 245 -18.29 -11.23 -14.72
CA VAL A 245 -17.80 -11.89 -13.49
C VAL A 245 -18.23 -13.35 -13.45
N LYS A 246 -19.49 -13.64 -13.79
CA LYS A 246 -20.02 -15.00 -13.94
C LYS A 246 -19.21 -15.82 -14.95
N GLU A 247 -18.88 -15.23 -16.10
CA GLU A 247 -18.04 -15.87 -17.11
C GLU A 247 -16.65 -16.21 -16.55
N LEU A 248 -16.00 -15.33 -15.80
CA LEU A 248 -14.69 -15.59 -15.18
C LEU A 248 -14.76 -16.71 -14.13
N LEU A 249 -15.78 -16.70 -13.26
CA LEU A 249 -16.03 -17.77 -12.28
C LEU A 249 -16.21 -19.14 -12.96
N GLY A 250 -16.84 -19.17 -14.14
CA GLY A 250 -17.02 -20.37 -14.95
C GLY A 250 -15.74 -20.91 -15.59
N LYS A 251 -14.63 -20.15 -15.58
CA LYS A 251 -13.31 -20.58 -16.08
C LYS A 251 -12.39 -21.10 -14.98
N LEU A 252 -12.66 -20.72 -13.73
CA LEU A 252 -11.94 -21.21 -12.56
C LEU A 252 -12.49 -22.56 -12.11
N ARG A 253 -11.65 -23.37 -11.45
CA ARG A 253 -12.08 -24.63 -10.84
C ARG A 253 -13.07 -24.38 -9.70
N LYS A 254 -13.88 -25.38 -9.36
CA LYS A 254 -14.90 -25.28 -8.30
C LYS A 254 -14.29 -25.00 -6.91
N ASP A 255 -13.06 -25.45 -6.68
CA ASP A 255 -12.26 -25.20 -5.47
C ASP A 255 -11.41 -23.92 -5.55
N GLN A 256 -11.71 -23.03 -6.50
CA GLN A 256 -11.08 -21.73 -6.65
C GLN A 256 -12.10 -20.60 -6.45
N LYS A 257 -11.66 -19.56 -5.74
CA LYS A 257 -12.39 -18.32 -5.53
C LYS A 257 -11.90 -17.21 -6.47
N LEU A 258 -12.82 -16.33 -6.85
CA LEU A 258 -12.52 -15.07 -7.52
C LEU A 258 -12.63 -13.94 -6.50
N HIS A 259 -11.56 -13.19 -6.29
CA HIS A 259 -11.51 -12.04 -5.42
C HIS A 259 -11.43 -10.76 -6.26
N ILE A 260 -12.34 -9.81 -6.05
CA ILE A 260 -12.37 -8.55 -6.82
C ILE A 260 -12.01 -7.37 -5.93
N TYR A 261 -10.89 -6.72 -6.25
CA TYR A 261 -10.49 -5.45 -5.67
C TYR A 261 -11.13 -4.28 -6.42
N PHE A 262 -11.89 -3.46 -5.69
CA PHE A 262 -12.41 -2.20 -6.17
C PHE A 262 -11.53 -1.06 -5.69
N GLY A 263 -10.91 -0.33 -6.62
CA GLY A 263 -10.17 0.89 -6.30
C GLY A 263 -11.07 2.02 -5.88
N MET A 264 -11.64 2.03 -4.68
CA MET A 264 -12.51 3.10 -4.19
C MET A 264 -11.72 4.23 -3.53
N GLU A 265 -10.65 3.87 -2.80
CA GLU A 265 -9.75 4.70 -1.99
C GLU A 265 -10.39 5.38 -0.78
N SER A 266 -11.67 5.72 -0.81
CA SER A 266 -12.38 6.37 0.30
C SER A 266 -13.89 6.21 0.15
N THR A 267 -14.59 5.97 1.26
CA THR A 267 -16.06 6.07 1.32
C THR A 267 -16.53 7.51 1.55
N ASP A 268 -15.64 8.39 2.03
CA ASP A 268 -15.87 9.82 2.17
C ASP A 268 -15.88 10.49 0.79
N GLU A 269 -16.98 11.15 0.45
CA GLU A 269 -17.22 11.72 -0.87
C GLU A 269 -16.28 12.88 -1.18
N PHE A 270 -15.96 13.72 -0.19
CA PHE A 270 -15.04 14.83 -0.36
C PHE A 270 -13.64 14.31 -0.66
N VAL A 271 -13.17 13.32 0.10
CA VAL A 271 -11.86 12.72 -0.13
C VAL A 271 -11.80 12.02 -1.49
N GLY A 272 -12.79 11.17 -1.82
CA GLY A 272 -12.81 10.41 -3.07
C GLY A 272 -12.91 11.30 -4.32
N SER A 273 -13.79 12.31 -4.30
CA SER A 273 -14.06 13.16 -5.45
C SER A 273 -13.14 14.37 -5.54
N ILE A 274 -12.88 15.06 -4.42
CA ILE A 274 -12.17 16.35 -4.39
C ILE A 274 -10.69 16.18 -4.11
N ILE A 275 -10.24 15.26 -3.25
CA ILE A 275 -8.81 15.05 -2.96
C ILE A 275 -8.21 14.06 -3.97
N ASN A 276 -8.85 12.91 -4.14
CA ASN A 276 -8.33 11.82 -4.94
C ASN A 276 -8.65 11.96 -6.44
N ASN A 277 -9.73 12.67 -6.79
CA ASN A 277 -10.27 12.77 -8.16
C ASN A 277 -10.51 11.38 -8.76
N LYS A 278 -11.31 10.53 -8.09
CA LYS A 278 -11.52 9.14 -8.51
C LYS A 278 -12.54 8.97 -9.63
N GLY A 279 -13.48 9.91 -9.75
CA GLY A 279 -14.47 9.97 -10.83
C GLY A 279 -15.71 9.08 -10.66
N PHE A 280 -15.86 8.45 -9.49
CA PHE A 280 -17.05 7.78 -8.99
C PHE A 280 -17.02 7.86 -7.46
N GLY A 281 -18.16 7.61 -6.80
CA GLY A 281 -18.29 7.59 -5.35
C GLY A 281 -18.72 6.22 -4.79
N PHE A 282 -19.07 6.22 -3.51
CA PHE A 282 -19.46 5.02 -2.79
C PHE A 282 -20.80 4.44 -3.29
N GLU A 283 -21.73 5.28 -3.77
CA GLU A 283 -23.00 4.81 -4.33
C GLU A 283 -22.82 4.00 -5.62
N GLU A 284 -21.90 4.40 -6.50
CA GLU A 284 -21.59 3.61 -7.70
C GLU A 284 -20.96 2.26 -7.34
N PHE A 285 -20.11 2.21 -6.32
CA PHE A 285 -19.60 0.96 -5.77
C PHE A 285 -20.74 0.08 -5.24
N LYS A 286 -21.62 0.61 -4.39
CA LYS A 286 -22.76 -0.14 -3.85
C LYS A 286 -23.67 -0.66 -4.96
N THR A 287 -23.92 0.15 -5.98
CA THR A 287 -24.71 -0.26 -7.15
C THR A 287 -24.06 -1.41 -7.90
N ALA A 288 -22.75 -1.36 -8.14
CA ALA A 288 -22.03 -2.45 -8.81
C ALA A 288 -22.11 -3.77 -8.02
N VAL A 289 -21.95 -3.72 -6.69
CA VAL A 289 -22.05 -4.90 -5.82
C VAL A 289 -23.47 -5.46 -5.77
N ARG A 290 -24.50 -4.62 -5.60
CA ARG A 290 -25.91 -5.08 -5.64
C ARG A 290 -26.24 -5.77 -6.96
N ASN A 291 -25.71 -5.25 -8.09
CA ASN A 291 -25.90 -5.88 -9.40
C ASN A 291 -25.20 -7.24 -9.52
N LEU A 292 -24.04 -7.44 -8.86
CA LEU A 292 -23.39 -8.75 -8.79
C LEU A 292 -24.25 -9.74 -8.02
N VAL A 293 -24.65 -9.37 -6.80
CA VAL A 293 -25.44 -10.21 -5.90
C VAL A 293 -26.78 -10.62 -6.52
N ALA A 294 -27.41 -9.73 -7.29
CA ALA A 294 -28.68 -10.03 -7.95
C ALA A 294 -28.60 -11.02 -9.12
N VAL A 295 -27.40 -11.29 -9.67
CA VAL A 295 -27.21 -12.09 -10.89
C VAL A 295 -26.58 -13.45 -10.62
N LEU A 296 -25.76 -13.55 -9.59
CA LEU A 296 -25.04 -14.78 -9.24
C LEU A 296 -25.93 -15.72 -8.42
N ASP A 297 -25.78 -17.03 -8.66
CA ASP A 297 -26.44 -18.05 -7.83
C ASP A 297 -25.65 -18.30 -6.52
N PRO A 298 -26.21 -19.03 -5.53
CA PRO A 298 -25.56 -19.24 -4.24
C PRO A 298 -24.14 -19.83 -4.34
N ASP A 299 -23.92 -20.84 -5.20
CA ASP A 299 -22.61 -21.47 -5.40
C ASP A 299 -21.59 -20.49 -6.00
N GLU A 300 -22.04 -19.61 -6.90
CA GLU A 300 -21.20 -18.55 -7.46
C GLU A 300 -20.88 -17.46 -6.45
N LEU A 301 -21.82 -17.12 -5.56
CA LEU A 301 -21.62 -16.14 -4.50
C LEU A 301 -20.64 -16.63 -3.43
N GLU A 302 -20.68 -17.91 -3.06
CA GLU A 302 -19.75 -18.51 -2.11
C GLU A 302 -18.29 -18.47 -2.62
N ARG A 303 -18.12 -18.51 -3.95
CA ARG A 303 -16.82 -18.43 -4.64
C ARG A 303 -16.41 -17.00 -4.98
N LEU A 304 -17.22 -16.00 -4.67
CA LEU A 304 -16.91 -14.59 -4.90
C LEU A 304 -16.51 -13.92 -3.58
N GLU A 305 -15.35 -13.27 -3.61
CA GLU A 305 -14.89 -12.41 -2.53
C GLU A 305 -14.72 -10.99 -3.06
N LEU A 306 -15.01 -9.99 -2.25
CA LEU A 306 -14.93 -8.59 -2.63
C LEU A 306 -14.04 -7.84 -1.64
N ALA A 307 -13.26 -6.90 -2.14
CA ALA A 307 -12.52 -5.97 -1.32
C ALA A 307 -12.57 -4.56 -1.89
N SER A 308 -12.62 -3.57 -1.01
CA SER A 308 -12.53 -2.16 -1.36
C SER A 308 -11.19 -1.60 -0.92
N TYR A 309 -10.43 -1.01 -1.85
CA TYR A 309 -9.21 -0.29 -1.50
C TYR A 309 -9.55 0.97 -0.69
N ASN A 310 -8.82 1.22 0.38
CA ASN A 310 -8.84 2.46 1.13
C ASN A 310 -7.42 3.02 1.23
N MET A 311 -7.17 4.19 0.64
CA MET A 311 -5.86 4.82 0.73
C MET A 311 -5.72 5.53 2.08
N VAL A 312 -4.75 5.12 2.88
CA VAL A 312 -4.49 5.74 4.19
C VAL A 312 -3.62 6.98 4.00
N LYS A 313 -4.11 8.12 4.49
CA LYS A 313 -3.47 9.44 4.42
C LYS A 313 -3.15 9.90 2.99
N PRO A 314 -4.17 10.16 2.16
CA PRO A 314 -3.94 10.92 0.92
C PRO A 314 -3.35 12.30 1.21
N ALA A 315 -2.92 13.00 0.15
CA ALA A 315 -2.48 14.39 0.25
C ALA A 315 -3.52 15.28 0.98
N TYR A 316 -3.05 16.35 1.62
CA TYR A 316 -3.83 17.35 2.38
C TYR A 316 -4.48 16.88 3.69
N ILE A 317 -4.39 15.60 4.01
CA ILE A 317 -4.98 14.99 5.22
C ILE A 317 -3.89 14.71 6.26
N THR A 318 -4.19 15.01 7.52
CA THR A 318 -3.30 14.73 8.67
C THR A 318 -3.36 13.24 9.06
N ASP A 319 -2.40 12.75 9.85
CA ASP A 319 -2.43 11.35 10.34
C ASP A 319 -3.69 11.06 11.18
N ARG A 320 -4.16 12.03 11.99
CA ARG A 320 -5.39 11.88 12.78
C ARG A 320 -6.62 11.77 11.88
N GLU A 321 -6.78 12.69 10.94
CA GLU A 321 -7.90 12.66 10.00
C GLU A 321 -7.87 11.38 9.14
N ALA A 322 -6.68 10.90 8.77
CA ALA A 322 -6.52 9.65 8.03
C ALA A 322 -7.03 8.44 8.82
N LEU A 323 -6.73 8.36 10.13
CA LEU A 323 -7.28 7.32 11.01
C LEU A 323 -8.80 7.38 11.06
N ASP A 324 -9.37 8.55 11.30
CA ASP A 324 -10.82 8.72 11.40
C ASP A 324 -11.53 8.32 10.08
N LEU A 325 -10.96 8.72 8.93
CA LEU A 325 -11.46 8.35 7.60
C LEU A 325 -11.36 6.84 7.35
N SER A 326 -10.25 6.20 7.74
CA SER A 326 -10.03 4.77 7.55
C SER A 326 -10.94 3.91 8.44
N ILE A 327 -11.20 4.34 9.69
CA ILE A 327 -12.18 3.71 10.57
C ILE A 327 -13.59 3.85 10.00
N LYS A 328 -13.95 5.05 9.53
CA LYS A 328 -15.24 5.28 8.87
C LYS A 328 -15.43 4.36 7.67
N ALA A 329 -14.39 4.17 6.85
CA ALA A 329 -14.45 3.26 5.71
C ALA A 329 -14.75 1.81 6.12
N ALA A 330 -14.14 1.30 7.20
CA ALA A 330 -14.49 -0.02 7.74
C ALA A 330 -15.95 -0.10 8.20
N GLN A 331 -16.44 0.93 8.88
CA GLN A 331 -17.83 0.97 9.36
C GLN A 331 -18.82 0.96 8.20
N ASP A 332 -18.63 1.84 7.21
CA ASP A 332 -19.48 1.94 6.03
C ASP A 332 -19.48 0.62 5.22
N ILE A 333 -18.32 -0.01 5.07
CA ILE A 333 -18.17 -1.28 4.34
C ILE A 333 -18.79 -2.44 5.13
N ASN A 334 -18.64 -2.48 6.46
CA ASN A 334 -19.29 -3.48 7.30
C ASN A 334 -20.82 -3.39 7.21
N GLU A 335 -21.37 -2.18 7.35
CA GLU A 335 -22.82 -1.95 7.24
C GLU A 335 -23.32 -2.39 5.86
N PHE A 336 -22.63 -2.00 4.79
CA PHE A 336 -23.03 -2.40 3.45
C PHE A 336 -22.88 -3.91 3.20
N SER A 337 -21.81 -4.53 3.70
CA SER A 337 -21.58 -5.98 3.62
C SER A 337 -22.73 -6.77 4.27
N GLN A 338 -23.20 -6.30 5.43
CA GLN A 338 -24.38 -6.86 6.10
C GLN A 338 -25.68 -6.62 5.30
N GLU A 339 -25.84 -5.44 4.70
CA GLU A 339 -26.99 -5.10 3.85
C GLU A 339 -27.13 -6.07 2.66
N VAL A 340 -26.03 -6.38 1.96
CA VAL A 340 -26.05 -7.19 0.74
C VAL A 340 -25.81 -8.68 0.98
N GLY A 341 -25.44 -9.09 2.20
CA GLY A 341 -25.25 -10.50 2.56
C GLY A 341 -24.02 -11.17 1.93
N ILE A 342 -23.00 -10.39 1.55
CA ILE A 342 -21.71 -10.90 1.08
C ILE A 342 -20.59 -10.18 1.82
N LYS A 343 -19.55 -10.93 2.21
CA LYS A 343 -18.37 -10.38 2.89
C LYS A 343 -17.61 -9.42 1.96
N ILE A 344 -17.33 -8.22 2.46
CA ILE A 344 -16.51 -7.22 1.77
C ILE A 344 -15.37 -6.80 2.70
N ASP A 345 -14.14 -7.06 2.28
CA ASP A 345 -12.95 -6.62 3.02
C ASP A 345 -12.59 -5.16 2.69
N VAL A 346 -11.84 -4.53 3.57
CA VAL A 346 -11.18 -3.23 3.33
C VAL A 346 -9.69 -3.48 3.18
N LYS A 347 -9.13 -3.25 1.99
CA LYS A 347 -7.68 -3.29 1.76
C LYS A 347 -7.12 -1.88 1.94
N TYR A 348 -6.56 -1.62 3.12
CA TYR A 348 -5.88 -0.37 3.47
C TYR A 348 -4.53 -0.27 2.78
N GLU A 349 -4.35 0.74 1.93
CA GLU A 349 -3.14 1.02 1.18
C GLU A 349 -2.45 2.25 1.77
N PRO A 350 -1.38 2.10 2.58
CA PRO A 350 -0.61 3.24 3.06
C PRO A 350 -0.09 4.09 1.90
N ALA A 351 -0.46 5.37 1.86
CA ALA A 351 -0.10 6.22 0.74
C ALA A 351 1.41 6.42 0.62
N VAL A 352 1.93 6.34 -0.60
CA VAL A 352 3.34 6.59 -0.92
C VAL A 352 3.52 7.92 -1.64
N ALA A 353 4.75 8.43 -1.70
CA ALA A 353 5.10 9.50 -2.63
C ALA A 353 5.68 8.89 -3.90
N SER A 354 4.90 8.86 -4.97
CA SER A 354 5.30 8.32 -6.28
C SER A 354 5.44 9.43 -7.32
N GLU A 355 6.45 9.38 -8.19
CA GLU A 355 6.66 10.40 -9.22
C GLU A 355 5.39 10.69 -10.03
N GLY A 356 5.20 11.94 -10.44
CA GLY A 356 4.02 12.35 -11.21
C GLY A 356 2.69 12.38 -10.43
N THR A 357 2.71 12.15 -9.11
CA THR A 357 1.56 12.33 -8.20
C THR A 357 1.59 13.67 -7.47
N ILE A 358 0.44 14.07 -6.91
CA ILE A 358 0.37 15.27 -6.07
C ILE A 358 1.13 15.08 -4.74
N GLN A 359 1.13 13.85 -4.19
CA GLN A 359 1.91 13.49 -3.01
C GLN A 359 3.40 13.73 -3.23
N HIS A 360 3.94 13.31 -4.37
CA HIS A 360 5.35 13.54 -4.70
C HIS A 360 5.67 15.02 -4.86
N TYR A 361 4.81 15.78 -5.55
CA TYR A 361 4.97 17.23 -5.62
C TYR A 361 5.02 17.86 -4.22
N MET A 362 4.06 17.54 -3.33
CA MET A 362 4.05 18.07 -1.97
C MET A 362 5.21 17.55 -1.11
N PHE A 363 5.73 16.35 -1.39
CA PHE A 363 6.90 15.80 -0.73
C PHE A 363 8.19 16.55 -1.10
N THR A 364 8.30 17.03 -2.34
CA THR A 364 9.44 17.85 -2.79
C THR A 364 9.32 19.32 -2.38
N GLN A 365 8.10 19.78 -2.05
CA GLN A 365 7.90 21.12 -1.52
C GLN A 365 8.16 21.18 0.00
N ARG A 366 8.73 22.30 0.44
CA ARG A 366 8.87 22.63 1.87
C ARG A 366 7.93 23.75 2.27
N ASP A 367 7.41 23.65 3.47
CA ASP A 367 6.68 24.72 4.12
C ASP A 367 7.65 25.85 4.49
N SER A 368 7.28 27.09 4.16
CA SER A 368 8.17 28.24 4.31
C SER A 368 8.44 28.64 5.76
N GLU A 369 7.54 28.28 6.69
CA GLU A 369 7.64 28.66 8.09
C GLU A 369 8.40 27.60 8.90
N THR A 370 8.07 26.33 8.67
CA THR A 370 8.63 25.19 9.42
C THR A 370 9.85 24.58 8.75
N GLY A 371 10.03 24.77 7.44
CA GLY A 371 11.06 24.10 6.64
C GLY A 371 10.80 22.61 6.41
N GLU A 372 9.69 22.07 6.94
CA GLU A 372 9.29 20.68 6.76
C GLU A 372 8.70 20.40 5.39
N ARG A 373 8.70 19.15 4.95
CA ARG A 373 8.01 18.76 3.72
C ARG A 373 6.51 18.95 3.88
N ARG A 374 5.85 19.46 2.84
CA ARG A 374 4.38 19.66 2.85
C ARG A 374 3.60 18.35 2.84
N TYR A 375 4.23 17.24 2.46
CA TYR A 375 3.66 15.90 2.59
C TYR A 375 4.74 14.90 3.00
N ARG A 376 4.34 13.94 3.85
CA ARG A 376 5.06 12.69 4.11
C ARG A 376 4.02 11.56 4.10
N PRO A 377 4.38 10.36 3.60
CA PRO A 377 3.61 9.14 3.85
C PRO A 377 3.19 8.99 5.33
N PRO A 378 2.16 8.19 5.65
CA PRO A 378 1.82 7.93 7.04
C PRO A 378 2.99 7.24 7.75
N SER A 379 3.17 7.55 9.03
CA SER A 379 4.04 6.73 9.89
C SER A 379 3.50 5.30 9.92
N TYR A 380 4.36 4.29 9.95
CA TYR A 380 3.88 2.92 10.09
C TYR A 380 3.24 2.67 11.47
N PHE A 381 3.57 3.48 12.49
CA PHE A 381 2.80 3.51 13.75
C PHE A 381 1.35 3.97 13.54
N THR A 382 1.07 4.89 12.61
CA THR A 382 -0.30 5.25 12.23
C THR A 382 -1.04 4.04 11.65
N ILE A 383 -0.36 3.19 10.88
CA ILE A 383 -0.98 1.97 10.32
C ILE A 383 -1.23 0.93 11.42
N ALA A 384 -0.27 0.74 12.34
CA ALA A 384 -0.45 -0.14 13.49
C ALA A 384 -1.57 0.35 14.43
N GLU A 385 -1.69 1.67 14.65
CA GLU A 385 -2.76 2.28 15.43
C GLU A 385 -4.13 2.10 14.78
N LEU A 386 -4.20 2.19 13.44
CA LEU A 386 -5.42 1.86 12.71
C LEU A 386 -5.87 0.43 13.02
N LEU A 387 -4.96 -0.55 12.95
CA LEU A 387 -5.27 -1.94 13.28
C LEU A 387 -5.71 -2.08 14.75
N ALA A 388 -5.01 -1.46 15.69
CA ALA A 388 -5.38 -1.45 17.10
C ALA A 388 -6.80 -0.91 17.34
N GLN A 389 -7.15 0.21 16.71
CA GLN A 389 -8.50 0.78 16.82
C GLN A 389 -9.56 -0.10 16.15
N LEU A 390 -9.22 -0.78 15.04
CA LEU A 390 -10.12 -1.75 14.42
C LEU A 390 -10.33 -2.97 15.31
N ILE A 391 -9.31 -3.41 16.06
CA ILE A 391 -9.45 -4.48 17.06
C ILE A 391 -10.39 -4.05 18.19
N GLU A 392 -10.18 -2.86 18.78
CA GLU A 392 -11.06 -2.32 19.84
C GLU A 392 -12.52 -2.18 19.40
N LYS A 393 -12.76 -1.99 18.09
CA LYS A 393 -14.08 -1.83 17.49
C LYS A 393 -14.68 -3.12 16.91
N ASP A 394 -13.99 -4.25 17.03
CA ASP A 394 -14.38 -5.52 16.41
C ASP A 394 -14.58 -5.43 14.88
N LEU A 395 -13.71 -4.67 14.20
CA LEU A 395 -13.71 -4.47 12.75
C LEU A 395 -12.43 -5.02 12.08
N ALA A 396 -11.46 -5.50 12.86
CA ALA A 396 -10.18 -5.99 12.34
C ALA A 396 -10.32 -7.22 11.41
N HIS A 397 -11.42 -7.97 11.53
CA HIS A 397 -11.73 -9.11 10.66
C HIS A 397 -12.01 -8.75 9.20
N LEU A 398 -12.26 -7.46 8.91
CA LEU A 398 -12.44 -6.90 7.56
C LEU A 398 -11.14 -6.37 6.95
N ALA A 399 -10.12 -6.12 7.77
CA ALA A 399 -8.97 -5.31 7.38
C ALA A 399 -7.90 -6.15 6.69
N LYS A 400 -7.42 -5.72 5.52
CA LYS A 400 -6.17 -6.18 4.92
C LYS A 400 -5.27 -4.96 4.71
N PHE A 401 -3.98 -5.08 4.94
CA PHE A 401 -3.04 -3.98 4.72
C PHE A 401 -2.17 -4.26 3.50
N GLY A 402 -2.03 -3.28 2.61
CA GLY A 402 -1.11 -3.32 1.50
C GLY A 402 0.34 -3.44 1.96
N GLN A 403 1.15 -4.07 1.12
CA GLN A 403 2.58 -4.22 1.35
C GLN A 403 3.37 -3.19 0.56
N ARG A 404 4.63 -2.96 0.96
CA ARG A 404 5.46 -1.95 0.29
C ARG A 404 5.83 -2.38 -1.13
N ASP A 405 5.85 -3.69 -1.39
CA ASP A 405 6.11 -4.30 -2.70
C ASP A 405 4.87 -4.37 -3.62
N ASP A 406 3.69 -3.94 -3.14
CA ASP A 406 2.50 -3.79 -4.00
C ASP A 406 2.62 -2.60 -4.98
N ILE A 407 3.69 -1.79 -4.89
CA ILE A 407 3.88 -0.58 -5.70
C ILE A 407 5.26 -0.62 -6.40
N ASP A 408 5.24 -0.50 -7.73
CA ASP A 408 6.44 -0.62 -8.58
C ASP A 408 7.20 0.70 -8.81
N ASN A 409 6.65 1.83 -8.36
CA ASN A 409 7.29 3.14 -8.49
C ASN A 409 6.98 4.04 -7.28
N TYR A 410 7.98 4.28 -6.44
CA TYR A 410 7.90 5.20 -5.31
C TYR A 410 9.25 5.90 -5.09
N LYS A 411 9.19 7.07 -4.45
CA LYS A 411 10.35 7.77 -3.87
C LYS A 411 10.47 7.49 -2.38
N THR A 412 9.34 7.50 -1.70
CA THR A 412 9.26 7.17 -0.28
C THR A 412 7.96 6.47 0.04
N VAL A 413 8.02 5.61 1.05
CA VAL A 413 6.93 4.73 1.49
C VAL A 413 6.51 5.07 2.93
N ALA A 414 5.39 4.50 3.37
CA ALA A 414 5.03 4.53 4.78
C ALA A 414 6.08 3.77 5.62
N MET A 415 6.62 4.42 6.65
CA MET A 415 7.68 3.89 7.48
C MET A 415 7.68 4.49 8.88
N VAL A 416 8.34 3.82 9.82
CA VAL A 416 8.82 4.43 11.06
C VAL A 416 10.15 5.09 10.73
N SER A 417 10.18 6.42 10.78
CA SER A 417 11.38 7.19 10.48
C SER A 417 12.25 7.35 11.73
N GLN A 418 13.58 7.30 11.55
CA GLN A 418 14.52 7.55 12.64
C GLN A 418 14.44 9.00 13.15
N LEU A 419 14.54 9.20 14.47
CA LEU A 419 14.66 10.54 15.06
C LEU A 419 15.93 11.24 14.57
N GLY A 420 15.79 12.48 14.10
CA GLY A 420 16.91 13.27 13.57
C GLY A 420 17.35 12.89 12.14
N ALA A 421 16.95 11.73 11.62
CA ALA A 421 17.24 11.28 10.25
C ALA A 421 15.97 10.73 9.57
N PRO A 422 14.98 11.61 9.26
CA PRO A 422 13.63 11.18 8.85
C PRO A 422 13.55 10.45 7.48
N ASN A 423 14.66 10.37 6.76
CA ASN A 423 14.83 9.62 5.51
C ASN A 423 15.21 8.14 5.73
N LEU A 424 15.75 7.81 6.90
CA LEU A 424 16.15 6.45 7.25
C LEU A 424 15.02 5.71 7.95
N PHE A 425 15.04 4.38 7.79
CA PHE A 425 14.22 3.51 8.62
C PHE A 425 14.72 3.60 10.06
N SER A 426 13.80 3.74 11.01
CA SER A 426 14.12 3.44 12.40
C SER A 426 14.47 1.96 12.52
N GLN A 427 15.32 1.62 13.48
CA GLN A 427 15.61 0.23 13.82
C GLN A 427 14.33 -0.56 14.18
N PHE A 428 13.26 0.13 14.61
CA PHE A 428 11.97 -0.48 14.92
C PHE A 428 11.04 -0.66 13.71
N ASP A 429 11.37 -0.10 12.54
CA ASP A 429 10.49 -0.12 11.36
C ASP A 429 10.08 -1.54 10.96
N PHE A 430 11.04 -2.47 10.89
CA PHE A 430 10.77 -3.86 10.57
C PHE A 430 9.77 -4.50 11.54
N MET A 431 9.94 -4.29 12.86
CA MET A 431 9.06 -4.90 13.86
C MET A 431 7.61 -4.42 13.68
N VAL A 432 7.43 -3.11 13.50
CA VAL A 432 6.10 -2.51 13.33
C VAL A 432 5.49 -2.92 11.99
N TYR A 433 6.29 -2.94 10.92
CA TYR A 433 5.89 -3.42 9.61
C TYR A 433 5.44 -4.88 9.66
N ASN A 434 6.30 -5.73 10.22
CA ASN A 434 6.08 -7.15 10.36
C ASN A 434 4.85 -7.46 11.21
N ALA A 435 4.61 -6.76 12.32
CA ALA A 435 3.42 -6.97 13.15
C ALA A 435 2.12 -6.83 12.34
N VAL A 436 1.99 -5.76 11.54
CA VAL A 436 0.82 -5.52 10.68
C VAL A 436 0.72 -6.57 9.58
N GLN A 437 1.85 -6.94 8.95
CA GLN A 437 1.86 -7.92 7.88
C GLN A 437 1.62 -9.36 8.35
N ARG A 438 2.05 -9.69 9.57
CA ARG A 438 1.77 -10.98 10.20
C ARG A 438 0.29 -11.08 10.54
N PHE A 439 -0.34 -9.99 11.01
CA PHE A 439 -1.79 -9.94 11.18
C PHE A 439 -2.55 -10.25 9.89
N ASN A 440 -2.10 -9.78 8.72
CA ASN A 440 -2.74 -10.13 7.44
C ASN A 440 -2.85 -11.65 7.23
N THR A 441 -1.83 -12.40 7.68
CA THR A 441 -1.76 -13.86 7.58
C THR A 441 -2.50 -14.56 8.70
N THR A 442 -2.20 -14.23 9.95
CA THR A 442 -2.69 -14.98 11.12
C THR A 442 -4.12 -14.59 11.49
N ARG A 443 -4.51 -13.34 11.21
CA ARG A 443 -5.74 -12.72 11.72
C ARG A 443 -5.83 -12.77 13.25
N ASP A 444 -4.69 -12.80 13.93
CA ASP A 444 -4.59 -12.93 15.37
C ASP A 444 -4.22 -11.58 16.03
N PRO A 445 -5.16 -10.92 16.73
CA PRO A 445 -4.90 -9.70 17.48
C PRO A 445 -3.84 -9.85 18.57
N ARG A 446 -3.78 -11.00 19.25
CA ARG A 446 -2.81 -11.23 20.35
C ARG A 446 -1.40 -11.28 19.80
N GLN A 447 -1.19 -12.02 18.70
CA GLN A 447 0.11 -12.06 18.02
C GLN A 447 0.54 -10.68 17.53
N PHE A 448 -0.38 -9.88 16.97
CA PHE A 448 -0.09 -8.50 16.58
C PHE A 448 0.38 -7.63 17.77
N ILE A 449 -0.31 -7.73 18.90
CA ILE A 449 0.03 -6.97 20.11
C ILE A 449 1.39 -7.39 20.67
N LEU A 450 1.68 -8.70 20.66
CA LEU A 450 2.98 -9.23 21.06
C LEU A 450 4.10 -8.70 20.16
N ASP A 451 3.91 -8.74 18.83
CA ASP A 451 4.89 -8.25 17.86
C ASP A 451 5.15 -6.74 18.03
N MET A 452 4.15 -5.96 18.45
CA MET A 452 4.26 -4.53 18.69
C MET A 452 4.93 -4.16 20.03
N ARG A 453 5.02 -5.12 20.97
CA ARG A 453 5.42 -4.85 22.36
C ARG A 453 6.76 -4.13 22.48
N ILE A 454 7.77 -4.63 21.79
CA ILE A 454 9.12 -4.06 21.83
C ILE A 454 9.11 -2.62 21.33
N ALA A 455 8.48 -2.38 20.18
CA ALA A 455 8.43 -1.04 19.60
C ALA A 455 7.69 -0.06 20.53
N VAL A 456 6.54 -0.44 21.09
CA VAL A 456 5.76 0.41 22.00
C VAL A 456 6.52 0.73 23.30
N GLN A 457 7.22 -0.24 23.88
CA GLN A 457 7.90 -0.06 25.17
C GLN A 457 9.22 0.73 25.06
N TYR A 458 9.97 0.53 23.97
CA TYR A 458 11.36 0.96 23.92
C TYR A 458 11.69 1.96 22.81
N SER A 459 10.82 2.16 21.81
CA SER A 459 11.07 3.14 20.75
C SER A 459 10.78 4.56 21.24
N ASP A 460 11.76 5.44 21.10
CA ASP A 460 11.54 6.88 21.32
C ASP A 460 10.74 7.49 20.17
N GLU A 461 10.85 6.95 18.95
CA GLU A 461 9.99 7.30 17.81
C GLU A 461 8.51 7.04 18.12
N PHE A 462 8.19 5.93 18.80
CA PHE A 462 6.82 5.63 19.21
C PHE A 462 6.31 6.67 20.20
N LYS A 463 7.09 7.02 21.22
CA LYS A 463 6.70 8.01 22.25
C LYS A 463 6.47 9.38 21.64
N GLU A 464 7.35 9.84 20.74
CA GLU A 464 7.17 11.11 20.02
C GLU A 464 5.94 11.07 19.12
N TRP A 465 5.75 9.98 18.37
CA TRP A 465 4.57 9.80 17.52
C TRP A 465 3.28 9.80 18.35
N GLU A 466 3.24 9.10 19.48
CA GLU A 466 2.07 9.00 20.35
C GLU A 466 1.74 10.34 20.99
N ASP A 467 2.74 11.08 21.49
CA ASP A 467 2.52 12.42 22.03
C ASP A 467 2.00 13.38 20.96
N LYS A 468 2.57 13.36 19.76
CA LYS A 468 2.15 14.22 18.65
C LYS A 468 0.74 13.91 18.16
N LEU A 469 0.38 12.62 18.06
CA LEU A 469 -0.90 12.20 17.50
C LEU A 469 -2.01 12.19 18.54
N CYS A 470 -1.72 11.69 19.75
CA CYS A 470 -2.69 11.43 20.82
C CYS A 470 -2.64 12.45 21.96
N GLY A 471 -1.59 13.27 22.03
CA GLY A 471 -1.45 14.37 23.00
C GLY A 471 -0.93 13.94 24.37
N ALA A 472 -0.67 12.65 24.59
CA ALA A 472 -0.07 12.11 25.81
C ALA A 472 0.41 10.66 25.59
N SER A 473 1.44 10.27 26.33
CA SER A 473 1.89 8.87 26.39
C SER A 473 0.82 7.97 27.03
N GLY A 474 0.66 6.76 26.48
CA GLY A 474 -0.34 5.78 26.89
C GLY A 474 -1.75 6.03 26.33
N ALA A 475 -1.94 7.07 25.52
CA ALA A 475 -3.27 7.46 25.02
C ALA A 475 -3.66 6.77 23.70
N SER A 476 -2.74 6.12 22.99
CA SER A 476 -3.05 5.35 21.77
C SER A 476 -3.82 4.06 22.06
N ALA A 477 -4.53 3.52 21.06
CA ALA A 477 -5.14 2.19 21.18
C ALA A 477 -4.08 1.10 21.32
N LEU A 478 -2.93 1.26 20.65
CA LEU A 478 -1.77 0.37 20.81
C LEU A 478 -1.34 0.24 22.28
N SER A 479 -1.09 1.35 22.96
CA SER A 479 -0.67 1.35 24.37
C SER A 479 -1.73 0.68 25.26
N ARG A 480 -3.02 1.01 25.07
CA ARG A 480 -4.11 0.41 25.86
C ARG A 480 -4.25 -1.09 25.65
N LEU A 481 -4.15 -1.56 24.40
CA LEU A 481 -4.25 -2.99 24.09
C LEU A 481 -3.05 -3.75 24.66
N LEU A 482 -1.85 -3.18 24.58
CA LEU A 482 -0.65 -3.78 25.15
C LEU A 482 -0.78 -3.94 26.67
N ASP A 483 -1.18 -2.87 27.35
CA ASP A 483 -1.41 -2.87 28.80
C ASP A 483 -2.46 -3.92 29.19
N LYS A 484 -3.50 -4.10 28.40
CA LYS A 484 -4.58 -5.05 28.68
C LYS A 484 -4.17 -6.51 28.44
N GLU A 485 -3.61 -6.83 27.28
CA GLU A 485 -3.46 -8.22 26.82
C GLU A 485 -2.19 -8.92 27.35
N LEU A 486 -1.17 -8.15 27.76
CA LEU A 486 0.09 -8.71 28.24
C LEU A 486 0.23 -8.72 29.77
N CYS A 487 -0.83 -8.35 30.49
CA CYS A 487 -0.92 -8.52 31.95
C CYS A 487 -0.70 -9.97 32.40
N GLU A 488 -1.06 -10.95 31.57
CA GLU A 488 -1.01 -12.38 31.89
C GLU A 488 0.36 -13.02 31.64
N GLY A 489 1.35 -12.24 31.18
CA GLY A 489 2.66 -12.72 30.77
C GLY A 489 2.69 -13.22 29.33
N ILE A 490 3.82 -13.79 28.94
CA ILE A 490 4.05 -14.41 27.63
C ILE A 490 4.44 -15.88 27.80
N SER A 491 3.98 -16.72 26.88
CA SER A 491 4.33 -18.13 26.78
C SER A 491 5.71 -18.34 26.15
N ASP A 492 6.24 -19.56 26.24
CA ASP A 492 7.53 -19.92 25.63
C ASP A 492 7.51 -19.80 24.09
N GLU A 493 6.37 -20.08 23.45
CA GLU A 493 6.20 -19.92 21.99
C GLU A 493 6.22 -18.44 21.60
N GLU A 494 5.51 -17.61 22.36
CA GLU A 494 5.51 -16.15 22.21
C GLU A 494 6.89 -15.55 22.45
N GLN A 495 7.67 -16.11 23.37
CA GLN A 495 9.07 -15.73 23.57
C GLN A 495 9.93 -16.04 22.34
N GLY A 496 9.72 -17.21 21.70
CA GLY A 496 10.43 -17.58 20.47
C GLY A 496 10.18 -16.61 19.32
N VAL A 497 8.96 -16.08 19.21
CA VAL A 497 8.63 -15.03 18.23
C VAL A 497 9.42 -13.75 18.49
N GLU A 498 9.46 -13.32 19.74
CA GLU A 498 10.20 -12.12 20.15
C GLU A 498 11.70 -12.27 19.88
N ASP A 499 12.25 -13.45 20.19
CA ASP A 499 13.67 -13.75 19.99
C ASP A 499 14.03 -13.70 18.50
N PHE A 500 13.17 -14.24 17.62
CA PHE A 500 13.33 -14.12 16.18
C PHE A 500 13.36 -12.65 15.72
N GLN A 501 12.44 -11.81 16.22
CA GLN A 501 12.43 -10.39 15.88
C GLN A 501 13.72 -9.67 16.33
N LYS A 502 14.24 -10.01 17.51
CA LYS A 502 15.52 -9.45 18.01
C LYS A 502 16.68 -9.85 17.10
N GLU A 503 16.74 -11.10 16.65
CA GLU A 503 17.79 -11.55 15.72
C GLU A 503 17.72 -10.82 14.38
N VAL A 504 16.53 -10.65 13.80
CA VAL A 504 16.36 -9.89 12.55
C VAL A 504 16.75 -8.42 12.75
N TRP A 505 16.36 -7.84 13.89
CA TRP A 505 16.71 -6.47 14.25
C TRP A 505 18.23 -6.28 14.34
N GLU A 506 18.96 -7.19 15.00
CA GLU A 506 20.42 -7.13 15.10
C GLU A 506 21.09 -7.14 13.73
N ILE A 507 20.57 -7.97 12.81
CA ILE A 507 21.09 -8.06 11.44
C ILE A 507 20.79 -6.77 10.66
N ALA A 508 19.57 -6.25 10.75
CA ALA A 508 19.18 -5.01 10.08
C ALA A 508 20.04 -3.83 10.56
N ASP A 509 20.22 -3.69 11.87
CA ASP A 509 21.10 -2.68 12.47
C ASP A 509 22.55 -2.80 11.95
N ASP A 510 23.08 -4.01 11.93
CA ASP A 510 24.43 -4.30 11.41
C ASP A 510 24.58 -4.03 9.90
N ILE A 511 23.49 -3.96 9.14
CA ILE A 511 23.50 -3.65 7.70
C ILE A 511 23.40 -2.14 7.48
N GLU A 512 22.37 -1.49 8.05
CA GLU A 512 22.05 -0.08 7.80
C GLU A 512 23.14 0.86 8.32
N TYR A 513 23.75 0.54 9.45
CA TYR A 513 24.79 1.35 10.09
C TYR A 513 26.21 0.85 9.80
N SER A 514 26.37 -0.05 8.82
CA SER A 514 27.67 -0.53 8.38
C SER A 514 28.44 0.55 7.62
N LYS A 515 29.34 1.24 8.33
CA LYS A 515 30.30 2.17 7.70
C LYS A 515 31.05 1.52 6.53
N ASN A 516 31.38 0.24 6.64
CA ASN A 516 32.05 -0.51 5.58
C ASN A 516 31.18 -0.62 4.32
N PHE A 517 29.88 -0.93 4.46
CA PHE A 517 28.97 -0.98 3.31
C PHE A 517 28.79 0.41 2.69
N SER A 518 28.53 1.43 3.50
CA SER A 518 28.43 2.82 3.02
C SER A 518 29.67 3.25 2.24
N ASP A 519 30.87 3.04 2.79
CA ASP A 519 32.12 3.42 2.13
C ASP A 519 32.34 2.65 0.82
N ARG A 520 32.08 1.34 0.81
CA ARG A 520 32.26 0.49 -0.36
C ARG A 520 31.30 0.89 -1.48
N ILE A 521 30.02 1.09 -1.19
CA ILE A 521 29.04 1.59 -2.17
C ILE A 521 29.50 2.95 -2.68
N ARG A 522 29.72 3.91 -1.76
CA ARG A 522 30.10 5.28 -2.11
C ARG A 522 31.34 5.34 -3.00
N LEU A 523 32.39 4.57 -2.71
CA LEU A 523 33.67 4.65 -3.42
C LEU A 523 33.71 3.81 -4.70
N ASN A 524 33.02 2.66 -4.75
CA ASN A 524 33.11 1.70 -5.86
C ASN A 524 31.86 1.68 -6.75
N GLY A 525 30.80 2.43 -6.40
CA GLY A 525 29.59 2.52 -7.20
C GLY A 525 28.72 1.26 -7.14
N LYS A 526 27.89 1.09 -8.17
CA LYS A 526 26.90 0.01 -8.27
C LYS A 526 27.53 -1.37 -8.50
N LEU A 527 28.79 -1.42 -8.93
CA LEU A 527 29.54 -2.67 -9.14
C LEU A 527 29.78 -3.45 -7.84
N GLU A 528 29.74 -2.77 -6.69
CA GLU A 528 29.97 -3.37 -5.39
C GLU A 528 28.73 -4.07 -4.82
N ILE A 529 27.55 -3.71 -5.34
CA ILE A 529 26.26 -4.12 -4.79
C ILE A 529 26.11 -5.66 -4.77
N PRO A 530 26.43 -6.41 -5.83
CA PRO A 530 26.32 -7.87 -5.78
C PRO A 530 27.14 -8.52 -4.64
N VAL A 531 28.30 -7.96 -4.29
CA VAL A 531 29.15 -8.47 -3.20
C VAL A 531 28.51 -8.17 -1.85
N ILE A 532 27.95 -6.96 -1.68
CA ILE A 532 27.23 -6.58 -0.46
C ILE A 532 25.97 -7.45 -0.27
N LEU A 533 25.25 -7.76 -1.34
CA LEU A 533 24.10 -8.67 -1.29
C LEU A 533 24.48 -10.07 -0.83
N GLU A 534 25.63 -10.60 -1.26
CA GLU A 534 26.16 -11.88 -0.79
C GLU A 534 26.52 -11.83 0.71
N GLU A 535 27.15 -10.75 1.16
CA GLU A 535 27.48 -10.54 2.58
C GLU A 535 26.23 -10.38 3.47
N ILE A 536 25.20 -9.67 3.00
CA ILE A 536 23.89 -9.57 3.66
C ILE A 536 23.26 -10.97 3.75
N SER A 537 23.24 -11.73 2.65
CA SER A 537 22.68 -13.09 2.62
C SER A 537 23.37 -14.00 3.64
N LYS A 538 24.69 -13.87 3.76
CA LYS A 538 25.48 -14.60 4.74
C LYS A 538 25.11 -14.23 6.19
N LYS A 539 24.88 -12.96 6.50
CA LYS A 539 24.47 -12.54 7.86
C LYS A 539 23.19 -13.25 8.34
N PHE A 540 22.18 -13.38 7.48
CA PHE A 540 20.97 -14.14 7.78
C PHE A 540 21.25 -15.65 7.94
N THR A 541 22.03 -16.21 7.00
CA THR A 541 22.37 -17.65 7.03
C THR A 541 23.18 -18.03 8.29
N ASP A 542 24.10 -17.17 8.72
CA ASP A 542 24.92 -17.38 9.93
C ASP A 542 24.06 -17.42 11.21
N LYS A 543 22.91 -16.73 11.20
CA LYS A 543 21.88 -16.76 12.25
C LYS A 543 20.80 -17.82 12.03
N ARG A 544 20.93 -18.66 10.98
CA ARG A 544 19.95 -19.71 10.59
C ARG A 544 18.57 -19.16 10.24
N ILE A 545 18.51 -17.94 9.71
CA ILE A 545 17.30 -17.36 9.14
C ILE A 545 17.32 -17.63 7.64
N ASP A 546 16.31 -18.35 7.16
CA ASP A 546 16.22 -18.74 5.75
C ASP A 546 15.89 -17.51 4.89
N LEU A 547 16.82 -17.15 4.02
CA LEU A 547 16.63 -16.10 3.03
C LEU A 547 15.83 -16.66 1.85
N PHE A 548 14.65 -16.11 1.62
CA PHE A 548 13.77 -16.50 0.54
C PHE A 548 14.11 -15.76 -0.77
N LYS A 549 14.31 -14.44 -0.70
CA LYS A 549 14.68 -13.60 -1.85
C LYS A 549 15.40 -12.36 -1.37
N LEU A 550 16.30 -11.85 -2.20
CA LEU A 550 16.92 -10.55 -2.01
C LEU A 550 16.78 -9.79 -3.32
N ASP A 551 15.97 -8.74 -3.30
CA ASP A 551 15.66 -7.96 -4.49
C ASP A 551 16.76 -6.95 -4.84
N GLU A 552 16.80 -6.58 -6.11
CA GLU A 552 17.73 -5.56 -6.60
C GLU A 552 17.47 -4.21 -5.92
N PHE A 553 18.52 -3.39 -5.87
CA PHE A 553 18.50 -2.15 -5.11
C PHE A 553 17.72 -1.02 -5.80
N VAL A 554 17.16 -0.14 -4.97
CA VAL A 554 16.61 1.15 -5.39
C VAL A 554 17.47 2.25 -4.80
N LEU A 555 17.91 3.16 -5.65
CA LEU A 555 18.57 4.39 -5.20
C LEU A 555 17.50 5.39 -4.77
N ILE A 556 17.58 5.84 -3.53
CA ILE A 556 16.65 6.82 -2.96
C ILE A 556 17.45 8.06 -2.59
N ASP A 557 17.20 9.15 -3.32
CA ASP A 557 17.60 10.50 -2.94
C ASP A 557 16.36 11.26 -2.47
N ASP A 558 16.35 11.61 -1.18
CA ASP A 558 15.24 12.36 -0.59
C ASP A 558 15.35 13.87 -0.85
N ASP A 559 16.49 14.41 -1.31
CA ASP A 559 16.64 15.84 -1.64
C ASP A 559 17.28 16.06 -3.03
N PRO A 560 16.68 15.56 -4.11
CA PRO A 560 17.28 15.56 -5.46
C PRO A 560 17.43 16.95 -6.08
N HIS A 561 16.89 17.99 -5.44
CA HIS A 561 16.86 19.35 -5.98
C HIS A 561 17.53 20.40 -5.12
N GLY A 562 18.06 20.04 -3.93
CA GLY A 562 18.94 20.91 -3.13
C GLY A 562 18.59 22.38 -3.28
N VAL A 563 17.33 22.77 -3.00
CA VAL A 563 16.89 24.17 -3.20
C VAL A 563 17.65 25.11 -2.24
N GLY A 564 18.45 24.56 -1.32
CA GLY A 564 19.63 25.20 -0.78
C GLY A 564 20.89 24.41 -1.10
N LEU A 565 21.75 24.98 -1.94
CA LEU A 565 23.19 24.68 -2.12
C LEU A 565 23.57 23.44 -2.96
N LEU A 566 24.02 23.71 -4.18
CA LEU A 566 24.98 22.93 -4.98
C LEU A 566 26.30 22.58 -4.24
N SER A 567 26.44 22.84 -2.94
CA SER A 567 27.65 22.58 -2.14
C SER A 567 27.61 21.29 -1.33
N ASP A 568 26.50 20.54 -1.37
CA ASP A 568 26.33 19.31 -0.59
C ASP A 568 26.30 18.06 -1.48
N SER A 569 27.03 18.04 -2.60
CA SER A 569 27.33 16.77 -3.27
C SER A 569 28.31 15.94 -2.44
N VAL A 570 28.20 14.63 -2.52
CA VAL A 570 29.17 13.72 -1.90
C VAL A 570 30.45 13.76 -2.74
N SER A 571 31.39 14.64 -2.37
CA SER A 571 32.55 15.00 -3.21
C SER A 571 33.50 13.85 -3.56
N ASP A 572 33.39 12.73 -2.85
CA ASP A 572 34.17 11.51 -3.07
C ASP A 572 33.32 10.30 -3.48
N ALA A 573 32.05 10.51 -3.85
CA ALA A 573 31.22 9.44 -4.40
C ALA A 573 31.67 9.05 -5.81
N HIS A 574 31.49 7.76 -6.12
CA HIS A 574 31.67 7.20 -7.45
C HIS A 574 30.73 7.88 -8.45
N GLY A 575 31.13 8.00 -9.71
CA GLY A 575 30.34 8.68 -10.75
C GLY A 575 28.98 8.03 -11.08
N ASP A 576 28.68 6.87 -10.48
CA ASP A 576 27.34 6.26 -10.54
C ASP A 576 26.30 7.06 -9.73
N PHE A 577 26.77 7.94 -8.85
CA PHE A 577 25.99 8.79 -7.94
C PHE A 577 26.21 10.29 -8.22
N ASP A 578 26.68 10.64 -9.43
CA ASP A 578 26.88 12.03 -9.82
C ASP A 578 25.54 12.79 -9.78
N GLY A 579 25.46 13.80 -8.90
CA GLY A 579 24.27 14.62 -8.70
C GLY A 579 23.40 14.22 -7.50
N ASP A 580 23.72 13.10 -6.85
CA ASP A 580 23.01 12.65 -5.64
C ASP A 580 23.41 13.49 -4.41
N GLY A 581 22.43 13.75 -3.54
CA GLY A 581 22.62 14.47 -2.28
C GLY A 581 23.28 13.65 -1.16
N LYS A 582 23.68 14.33 -0.07
CA LYS A 582 24.22 13.69 1.16
C LYS A 582 23.27 12.67 1.81
N ASN A 583 21.98 12.79 1.54
CA ASN A 583 20.93 11.95 2.11
C ASN A 583 20.63 10.71 1.25
N THR A 584 21.35 10.52 0.16
CA THR A 584 21.15 9.40 -0.74
C THR A 584 21.48 8.08 -0.05
N SER A 585 20.61 7.10 -0.25
CA SER A 585 20.75 5.75 0.29
C SER A 585 20.45 4.71 -0.78
N VAL A 586 21.06 3.54 -0.59
CA VAL A 586 20.74 2.34 -1.35
C VAL A 586 19.79 1.51 -0.52
N GLN A 587 18.59 1.28 -1.04
CA GLN A 587 17.56 0.49 -0.38
C GLN A 587 17.47 -0.90 -1.02
N PHE A 588 17.27 -1.92 -0.18
CA PHE A 588 17.04 -3.30 -0.60
C PHE A 588 15.82 -3.87 0.10
N GLU A 589 15.14 -4.80 -0.57
CA GLU A 589 14.13 -5.66 0.03
C GLU A 589 14.71 -7.05 0.25
N VAL A 590 14.63 -7.51 1.50
CA VAL A 590 15.02 -8.83 1.97
C VAL A 590 13.73 -9.59 2.28
N ILE A 591 13.44 -10.65 1.53
CA ILE A 591 12.36 -11.57 1.87
C ILE A 591 12.99 -12.75 2.62
N LEU A 592 12.61 -12.91 3.87
CA LEU A 592 13.09 -13.94 4.79
C LEU A 592 11.93 -14.84 5.24
N MET A 593 12.21 -16.08 5.64
CA MET A 593 11.20 -16.96 6.22
C MET A 593 11.14 -16.72 7.72
N ASN A 594 9.95 -16.53 8.25
CA ASN A 594 9.74 -16.34 9.68
C ASN A 594 9.85 -17.64 10.47
N GLU A 595 9.69 -17.54 11.79
CA GLU A 595 9.69 -18.68 12.71
C GLU A 595 8.64 -19.76 12.36
N SER A 596 7.61 -19.39 11.62
CA SER A 596 6.53 -20.28 11.14
C SER A 596 6.70 -20.74 9.69
N GLY A 597 7.80 -20.38 9.01
CA GLY A 597 8.04 -20.74 7.61
C GLY A 597 7.16 -19.98 6.58
N TYR A 598 6.72 -18.77 6.91
CA TYR A 598 6.06 -17.85 5.98
C TYR A 598 7.03 -16.74 5.55
N PRO A 599 6.98 -16.30 4.28
CA PRO A 599 7.83 -15.21 3.81
C PRO A 599 7.48 -13.91 4.54
N GLN A 600 8.45 -13.08 4.89
CA GLN A 600 8.30 -11.76 5.48
C GLN A 600 9.24 -10.80 4.78
N SER A 601 8.77 -9.58 4.51
CA SER A 601 9.57 -8.55 3.85
C SER A 601 10.21 -7.64 4.90
N LEU A 602 11.52 -7.46 4.78
CA LEU A 602 12.35 -6.53 5.54
C LEU A 602 12.99 -5.57 4.54
N TRP A 603 12.85 -4.27 4.78
CA TRP A 603 13.49 -3.26 3.96
C TRP A 603 14.64 -2.64 4.74
N VAL A 604 15.80 -2.56 4.10
CA VAL A 604 17.01 -1.97 4.71
C VAL A 604 17.53 -0.84 3.83
N LYS A 605 18.02 0.23 4.46
CA LYS A 605 18.65 1.39 3.79
C LYS A 605 20.10 1.55 4.23
N ILE A 606 21.02 1.49 3.26
CA ILE A 606 22.44 1.78 3.48
C ILE A 606 22.69 3.20 2.97
N PRO A 607 22.95 4.19 3.83
CA PRO A 607 23.22 5.56 3.39
C PRO A 607 24.60 5.63 2.71
N LEU A 608 24.74 6.48 1.69
CA LEU A 608 26.04 6.71 1.04
C LEU A 608 27.04 7.35 2.00
N ILE A 609 26.56 8.26 2.84
CA ILE A 609 27.33 8.84 3.95
C ILE A 609 26.98 8.06 5.22
N PRO A 610 27.97 7.43 5.89
CA PRO A 610 27.73 6.75 7.15
C PRO A 610 27.07 7.70 8.16
N VAL A 611 25.99 7.24 8.78
CA VAL A 611 25.33 7.95 9.87
C VAL A 611 25.85 7.43 11.21
N GLU A 612 25.77 8.25 12.26
CA GLU A 612 26.12 7.80 13.60
C GLU A 612 25.12 6.73 14.06
N LEU A 613 25.65 5.64 14.60
CA LEU A 613 24.86 4.55 15.17
C LEU A 613 24.10 5.10 16.40
N PRO A 614 22.76 5.01 16.46
CA PRO A 614 22.02 5.38 17.65
C PRO A 614 22.35 4.42 18.81
N ASP A 615 22.04 4.85 20.04
CA ASP A 615 22.30 4.03 21.23
C ASP A 615 21.58 2.68 21.12
N ARG A 616 22.36 1.60 21.11
CA ARG A 616 21.84 0.23 21.02
C ARG A 616 21.09 -0.13 22.30
N PRO A 617 19.81 -0.53 22.23
CA PRO A 617 19.07 -0.85 23.43
C PRO A 617 19.61 -2.12 24.11
N SER A 618 19.85 -2.05 25.41
CA SER A 618 20.34 -3.21 26.20
C SER A 618 19.44 -4.44 26.09
N PHE A 619 18.12 -4.26 25.95
CA PHE A 619 17.18 -5.38 25.85
C PHE A 619 17.32 -6.20 24.55
N ILE A 620 17.96 -5.64 23.52
CA ILE A 620 18.30 -6.38 22.29
C ILE A 620 19.59 -7.18 22.52
N TYR A 621 20.63 -6.57 23.11
CA TYR A 621 21.99 -7.08 23.12
C TYR A 621 22.47 -7.78 24.41
N GLY A 622 21.67 -7.76 25.49
CA GLY A 622 21.99 -8.39 26.78
C GLY A 622 22.53 -7.43 27.83
#